data_AF-A0A0R1M6R7-F1
#
_entry.id   AF-A0A0R1M6R7-F1
#
_cell.length_a   1.000
_cell.length_b   1.000
_cell.length_c   1.000
_cell.angle_alpha   90.00
_cell.angle_beta   90.00
_cell.angle_gamma   90.00
#
_symmetry.space_group_name_H-M   'P 1'
#
loop_
_entity.id
_entity.type
_entity.pdbx_description
1 polymer ?
#
loop_
_entity_poly.entity_id
_entity_poly.type
_entity_poly.pdbx_seq_one_letter_code
_entity_poly.pdbx_strand_id
1 'polypeptide(L)'
;MSPSEINGKQYKPVDQRTFEDVKPAPDWLVEMMKPKEQKREFVKGVKSKNYAGKIIDALCTEVSEGNRNEYLTKVCGMLFSTGAEPKNVYTVLMNMNDENVGLPEKEVNTIFRSILKRERGGLIA
;
A
#
# COMPACT_ATOMS: atom_id res chain seq x y z
N MET A 1 -41.79 5.97 19.30
CA MET A 1 -42.90 6.47 18.47
C MET A 1 -42.56 6.15 17.03
N SER A 2 -43.47 5.57 16.25
CA SER A 2 -43.21 5.25 14.85
C SER A 2 -43.24 6.54 14.01
N PRO A 3 -42.24 6.81 13.15
CA PRO A 3 -42.13 8.08 12.40
C PRO A 3 -43.19 8.29 11.31
N SER A 4 -43.94 7.24 10.95
CA SER A 4 -44.85 7.24 9.80
C SER A 4 -46.31 7.24 10.26
N GLU A 5 -47.16 8.01 9.56
CA GLU A 5 -48.60 8.12 9.82
C GLU A 5 -49.40 7.95 8.52
N ILE A 6 -50.58 7.32 8.60
CA ILE A 6 -51.61 7.40 7.55
C ILE A 6 -52.83 8.07 8.16
N ASN A 7 -53.35 9.11 7.49
CA ASN A 7 -54.56 9.84 7.89
C ASN A 7 -54.54 10.28 9.38
N GLY A 8 -53.39 10.79 9.85
CA GLY A 8 -53.23 11.29 11.23
C GLY A 8 -53.28 10.22 12.33
N LYS A 9 -53.20 8.94 11.95
CA LYS A 9 -53.10 7.82 12.89
C LYS A 9 -51.74 7.15 12.73
N GLN A 10 -51.08 6.92 13.86
CA GLN A 10 -49.88 6.11 13.90
C GLN A 10 -50.22 4.67 13.56
N TYR A 11 -49.31 4.00 12.84
CA TYR A 11 -49.41 2.57 12.62
C TYR A 11 -49.41 1.84 13.95
N LYS A 12 -50.42 1.00 14.16
CA LYS A 12 -50.47 0.08 15.29
C LYS A 12 -49.96 -1.29 14.82
N PRO A 13 -49.17 -2.00 15.65
CA PRO A 13 -48.80 -3.37 15.34
C PRO A 13 -50.07 -4.23 15.19
N VAL A 14 -50.12 -5.01 14.12
CA VAL A 14 -51.16 -6.03 13.96
C VAL A 14 -50.91 -7.12 15.00
N ASP A 15 -51.96 -7.55 15.70
CA ASP A 15 -51.92 -8.60 16.73
C ASP A 15 -50.99 -8.34 17.94
N GLN A 16 -50.78 -7.08 18.34
CA GLN A 16 -49.92 -6.70 19.49
C GLN A 16 -48.45 -7.17 19.38
N ARG A 17 -48.00 -7.58 18.19
CA ARG A 17 -46.63 -8.05 17.99
C ARG A 17 -45.62 -6.95 18.27
N THR A 18 -44.54 -7.32 18.95
CA THR A 18 -43.44 -6.41 19.26
C THR A 18 -42.30 -6.63 18.26
N PHE A 19 -41.27 -5.77 18.31
CA PHE A 19 -40.07 -5.96 17.51
C PHE A 19 -39.34 -7.29 17.82
N GLU A 20 -39.64 -7.93 18.94
CA GLU A 20 -39.11 -9.22 19.35
C GLU A 20 -39.69 -10.39 18.53
N ASP A 21 -40.87 -10.21 17.94
CA ASP A 21 -41.52 -11.21 17.07
C ASP A 21 -40.97 -11.21 15.63
N VAL A 22 -40.07 -10.26 15.31
CA VAL A 22 -39.47 -10.14 14.00
C VAL A 22 -38.36 -11.17 13.86
N LYS A 23 -38.54 -12.10 12.92
CA LYS A 23 -37.48 -13.08 12.59
C LYS A 23 -36.21 -12.34 12.15
N PRO A 24 -35.03 -12.81 12.57
CA PRO A 24 -33.77 -12.23 12.12
C PRO A 24 -33.68 -12.26 10.60
N ALA A 25 -33.02 -11.26 10.03
CA ALA A 25 -32.75 -11.21 8.60
C ALA A 25 -31.94 -12.45 8.18
N PRO A 26 -32.25 -13.09 7.04
CA PRO A 26 -31.45 -14.19 6.51
C PRO A 26 -30.00 -13.76 6.25
N ASP A 27 -29.04 -14.66 6.48
CA ASP A 27 -27.61 -14.37 6.36
C ASP A 27 -27.23 -13.78 5.00
N TRP A 28 -27.81 -14.28 3.90
CA TRP A 28 -27.54 -13.78 2.55
C TRP A 28 -27.89 -12.29 2.38
N LEU A 29 -28.92 -11.79 3.07
CA LEU A 29 -29.34 -10.39 3.01
C LEU A 29 -28.38 -9.51 3.81
N VAL A 30 -27.94 -10.00 4.97
CA VAL A 30 -26.94 -9.33 5.81
C VAL A 30 -25.62 -9.20 5.03
N GLU A 31 -25.16 -10.26 4.38
CA GLU A 31 -23.97 -10.24 3.53
C GLU A 31 -24.11 -9.27 2.35
N MET A 32 -25.29 -9.17 1.74
CA MET A 32 -25.52 -8.25 0.61
C MET A 32 -25.51 -6.77 1.04
N MET A 33 -25.90 -6.48 2.29
CA MET A 33 -25.88 -5.13 2.86
C MET A 33 -24.51 -4.72 3.40
N LYS A 34 -23.57 -5.67 3.58
CA LYS A 34 -22.20 -5.31 3.96
C LYS A 34 -21.61 -4.44 2.85
N PRO A 35 -20.95 -3.31 3.20
CA PRO A 35 -20.26 -2.50 2.22
C PRO A 35 -19.23 -3.39 1.52
N LYS A 36 -19.43 -3.62 0.21
CA LYS A 36 -18.43 -4.29 -0.61
C LYS A 36 -17.18 -3.43 -0.56
N GLU A 37 -16.08 -3.98 -0.06
CA GLU A 37 -14.77 -3.35 -0.23
C GLU A 37 -14.56 -3.15 -1.72
N GLN A 38 -14.64 -1.88 -2.16
CA GLN A 38 -14.27 -1.54 -3.52
C GLN A 38 -12.78 -1.80 -3.62
N LYS A 39 -12.40 -2.94 -4.19
CA LYS A 39 -11.03 -3.17 -4.63
C LYS A 39 -10.71 -2.02 -5.57
N ARG A 40 -9.76 -1.18 -5.19
CA ARG A 40 -9.27 -0.11 -6.06
C ARG A 40 -8.70 -0.79 -7.29
N GLU A 41 -9.41 -0.72 -8.41
CA GLU A 41 -8.88 -1.17 -9.68
C GLU A 41 -7.80 -0.17 -10.11
N PHE A 42 -6.54 -0.55 -9.92
CA PHE A 42 -5.42 0.22 -10.45
C PHE A 42 -5.40 0.03 -11.96
N VAL A 43 -5.87 1.03 -12.71
CA VAL A 43 -5.79 1.03 -14.17
C VAL A 43 -4.32 0.93 -14.57
N LYS A 44 -3.98 -0.03 -15.46
CA LYS A 44 -2.63 -0.10 -16.06
C LYS A 44 -2.27 1.28 -16.63
N GLY A 45 -1.08 1.76 -16.25
CA GLY A 45 -0.68 3.17 -16.28
C GLY A 45 -1.17 4.00 -17.47
N VAL A 46 -1.69 5.20 -17.16
CA VAL A 46 -2.27 6.18 -18.09
C VAL A 46 -1.23 6.75 -19.09
N LYS A 47 0.08 6.58 -18.82
CA LYS A 47 1.18 7.15 -19.60
C LYS A 47 2.40 6.21 -19.65
N SER A 48 3.29 6.41 -20.63
CA SER A 48 4.60 5.75 -20.70
C SER A 48 5.44 6.05 -19.46
N LYS A 49 6.05 5.01 -18.86
CA LYS A 49 6.85 5.13 -17.63
C LYS A 49 8.10 5.98 -17.85
N ASN A 50 8.19 7.10 -17.14
CA ASN A 50 9.41 7.90 -17.06
C ASN A 50 10.38 7.35 -15.99
N TYR A 51 11.54 7.97 -15.82
CA TYR A 51 12.56 7.50 -14.87
C TYR A 51 12.06 7.46 -13.42
N ALA A 52 11.35 8.51 -12.98
CA ALA A 52 10.75 8.56 -11.65
C ALA A 52 9.71 7.46 -11.45
N GLY A 53 8.89 7.15 -12.46
CA GLY A 53 7.95 6.03 -12.41
C GLY A 53 8.65 4.68 -12.25
N LYS A 54 9.79 4.47 -12.91
CA LYS A 54 10.60 3.26 -12.72
C LYS A 54 11.15 3.15 -11.30
N ILE A 55 11.52 4.28 -10.67
CA ILE A 55 11.95 4.30 -9.27
C ILE A 55 10.79 3.89 -8.38
N ILE A 56 9.63 4.53 -8.50
CA ILE A 56 8.44 4.23 -7.68
C ILE A 56 8.06 2.76 -7.79
N ASP A 57 8.00 2.22 -9.01
CA ASP A 57 7.73 0.80 -9.23
C ASP A 57 8.77 -0.09 -8.55
N ALA A 58 10.05 0.29 -8.64
CA ALA A 58 11.11 -0.43 -7.97
C ALA A 58 10.95 -0.38 -6.44
N LEU A 59 10.57 0.76 -5.85
CA LEU A 59 10.35 0.86 -4.41
C LEU A 59 9.24 -0.07 -3.91
N CYS A 60 8.22 -0.33 -4.73
CA CYS A 60 7.08 -1.16 -4.40
C CYS A 60 7.23 -2.64 -4.82
N THR A 61 8.38 -3.03 -5.37
CA THR A 61 8.59 -4.40 -5.86
C THR A 61 8.93 -5.32 -4.69
N GLU A 62 8.15 -6.39 -4.50
CA GLU A 62 8.48 -7.45 -3.55
C GLU A 62 9.70 -8.26 -4.03
N VAL A 63 10.57 -8.66 -3.10
CA VAL A 63 11.87 -9.26 -3.42
C VAL A 63 11.87 -10.74 -3.02
N SER A 64 12.08 -11.62 -4.00
CA SER A 64 12.35 -13.04 -3.75
C SER A 64 13.70 -13.21 -3.03
N GLU A 65 13.79 -14.14 -2.07
CA GLU A 65 14.92 -14.25 -1.14
C GLU A 65 16.32 -14.29 -1.78
N GLY A 66 16.44 -14.89 -2.97
CA GLY A 66 17.73 -15.03 -3.67
C GLY A 66 18.33 -13.75 -4.26
N ASN A 67 17.54 -12.68 -4.43
CA ASN A 67 17.95 -11.49 -5.19
C ASN A 67 18.00 -10.20 -4.35
N ARG A 68 17.99 -10.32 -3.03
CA ARG A 68 17.96 -9.21 -2.06
C ARG A 68 19.09 -8.20 -2.23
N ASN A 69 20.33 -8.67 -2.33
CA ASN A 69 21.50 -7.80 -2.47
C ASN A 69 21.51 -7.07 -3.81
N GLU A 70 21.21 -7.79 -4.90
CA GLU A 70 21.17 -7.21 -6.24
C GLU A 70 20.06 -6.16 -6.35
N TYR A 71 18.89 -6.46 -5.78
CA TYR A 71 17.77 -5.54 -5.69
C TYR A 71 18.14 -4.25 -4.96
N LEU A 72 18.64 -4.32 -3.72
CA LEU A 72 19.01 -3.10 -2.96
C LEU A 72 20.14 -2.34 -3.67
N THR A 73 21.08 -3.03 -4.30
CA THR A 73 22.14 -2.40 -5.08
C THR A 73 21.57 -1.58 -6.24
N LYS A 74 20.61 -2.15 -6.97
CA LYS A 74 19.93 -1.48 -8.08
C LYS A 74 19.12 -0.28 -7.61
N VAL A 75 18.32 -0.44 -6.55
CA VAL A 75 17.53 0.66 -5.97
C VAL A 75 18.44 1.79 -5.49
N CYS A 76 19.52 1.46 -4.79
CA CYS A 76 20.50 2.44 -4.31
C CYS A 76 21.11 3.25 -5.47
N GLY A 77 21.54 2.59 -6.55
CA GLY A 77 22.05 3.28 -7.74
C GLY A 77 21.00 4.17 -8.41
N MET A 78 19.75 3.68 -8.54
CA MET A 78 18.65 4.49 -9.08
C MET A 78 18.37 5.73 -8.22
N LEU A 79 18.39 5.60 -6.89
CA LEU A 79 18.20 6.74 -5.99
C LEU A 79 19.33 7.77 -6.14
N PHE A 80 20.59 7.35 -6.20
CA PHE A 80 21.71 8.28 -6.37
C PHE A 80 21.67 9.02 -7.71
N SER A 81 21.28 8.35 -8.79
CA SER A 81 21.16 8.99 -10.11
C SER A 81 20.11 10.11 -10.16
N THR A 82 19.22 10.22 -9.17
CA THR A 82 18.30 11.36 -9.05
C THR A 82 18.96 12.64 -8.54
N GLY A 83 20.18 12.55 -8.01
CA GLY A 83 20.87 13.64 -7.31
C GLY A 83 20.42 13.82 -5.85
N ALA A 84 19.68 12.86 -5.29
CA ALA A 84 19.25 12.89 -3.91
C ALA A 84 20.44 12.91 -2.93
N GLU A 85 20.27 13.62 -1.81
CA GLU A 85 21.29 13.64 -0.76
C GLU A 85 21.58 12.23 -0.23
N PRO A 86 22.86 11.86 -0.03
CA PRO A 86 23.22 10.51 0.45
C PRO A 86 22.50 10.09 1.73
N LYS A 87 22.22 11.04 2.63
CA LYS A 87 21.46 10.78 3.87
C LYS A 87 20.04 10.29 3.57
N ASN A 88 19.34 10.95 2.65
CA ASN A 88 17.97 10.57 2.28
C ASN A 88 17.96 9.24 1.54
N VAL A 89 18.95 8.99 0.67
CA VAL A 89 19.12 7.69 0.00
C VAL A 89 19.30 6.58 1.03
N TYR A 90 20.14 6.79 2.05
CA TYR A 90 20.36 5.81 3.11
C TYR A 90 19.08 5.53 3.91
N THR A 91 18.32 6.58 4.28
CA THR A 91 17.03 6.42 4.98
C THR A 91 16.04 5.59 4.18
N VAL A 92 15.86 5.89 2.89
CA VAL A 92 14.94 5.11 2.02
C VAL A 92 15.41 3.66 1.89
N LEU A 93 16.71 3.44 1.76
CA LEU A 93 17.28 2.11 1.64
C LEU A 93 17.06 1.25 2.90
N MET A 94 17.19 1.86 4.08
CA MET A 94 16.94 1.18 5.35
C MET A 94 15.46 0.85 5.55
N ASN A 95 14.56 1.79 5.28
CA ASN A 95 13.12 1.52 5.37
C ASN A 95 12.71 0.35 4.47
N MET A 96 13.22 0.29 3.24
CA MET A 96 12.97 -0.85 2.37
C MET A 96 13.54 -2.15 2.89
N ASN A 97 14.73 -2.10 3.47
CA ASN A 97 15.35 -3.28 4.03
C ASN A 97 14.47 -3.86 5.15
N ASP A 98 13.95 -3.01 6.01
CA ASP A 98 13.12 -3.39 7.15
C ASP A 98 11.74 -3.91 6.71
N GLU A 99 11.15 -3.30 5.68
CA GLU A 99 9.82 -3.67 5.19
C GLU A 99 9.82 -4.96 4.35
N ASN A 100 10.82 -5.15 3.48
CA ASN A 100 10.71 -6.13 2.37
C ASN A 100 11.92 -7.05 2.18
N VAL A 101 13.12 -6.71 2.67
CA VAL A 101 14.36 -7.41 2.29
C VAL A 101 14.95 -8.25 3.43
N GLY A 102 15.00 -7.70 4.65
CA GLY A 102 15.49 -8.40 5.84
C GLY A 102 16.98 -8.74 5.82
N LEU A 103 17.84 -7.91 5.21
CA LEU A 103 19.29 -8.10 5.27
C LEU A 103 19.88 -7.55 6.57
N PRO A 104 21.04 -8.09 7.03
CA PRO A 104 21.79 -7.48 8.10
C PRO A 104 22.20 -6.05 7.75
N GLU A 105 22.12 -5.13 8.71
CA GLU A 105 22.51 -3.72 8.54
C GLU A 105 23.92 -3.55 7.96
N LYS A 106 24.86 -4.44 8.29
CA LYS A 106 26.23 -4.43 7.75
C LYS A 106 26.27 -4.60 6.22
N GLU A 107 25.41 -5.45 5.68
CA GLU A 107 25.30 -5.69 4.23
C GLU A 107 24.74 -4.45 3.54
N VAL A 108 23.66 -3.88 4.08
CA VAL A 108 23.04 -2.65 3.56
C VAL A 108 24.04 -1.50 3.55
N ASN A 109 24.81 -1.34 4.63
CA ASN A 109 25.88 -0.35 4.74
C ASN A 109 26.98 -0.56 3.69
N THR A 110 27.35 -1.81 3.43
CA THR A 110 28.38 -2.15 2.44
C THR A 110 27.91 -1.78 1.03
N ILE A 111 26.66 -2.13 0.69
CA ILE A 111 26.02 -1.76 -0.59
C ILE A 111 26.01 -0.23 -0.75
N PHE A 112 25.49 0.48 0.25
CA PHE A 112 25.39 1.95 0.23
C PHE A 112 26.76 2.60 0.00
N ARG A 113 27.79 2.19 0.76
CA ARG A 113 29.15 2.75 0.64
C ARG A 113 29.78 2.46 -0.71
N SER A 114 29.56 1.26 -1.26
CA SER A 114 30.07 0.85 -2.57
C SER A 114 29.50 1.73 -3.69
N ILE A 115 28.18 1.94 -3.69
CA ILE A 115 27.52 2.78 -4.68
C ILE A 115 27.87 4.26 -4.49
N LEU A 116 27.85 4.78 -3.25
CA LEU A 116 28.21 6.16 -2.97
C LEU A 116 29.64 6.49 -3.47
N LYS A 117 30.59 5.56 -3.29
CA LYS A 117 31.96 5.74 -3.78
C LYS A 117 32.01 5.78 -5.31
N ARG A 118 31.25 4.92 -5.99
CA ARG A 118 31.15 4.88 -7.46
C ARG A 118 30.59 6.20 -8.01
N GLU A 119 29.48 6.67 -7.44
CA GLU A 119 28.80 7.89 -7.89
C GLU A 119 29.65 9.15 -7.63
N ARG A 120 30.33 9.22 -6.49
CA ARG A 120 31.28 10.32 -6.20
C ARG A 120 32.51 10.31 -7.12
N GLY A 121 33.01 9.12 -7.47
CA GLY A 121 34.14 8.98 -8.40
C GLY A 121 33.78 9.34 -9.84
N GLY A 122 32.52 9.08 -10.26
CA GLY A 122 32.01 9.46 -11.57
C GLY A 122 31.68 10.95 -11.72
N LEU A 123 31.51 11.68 -10.61
CA LEU A 123 31.24 13.12 -10.58
C LEU A 123 32.47 14.01 -10.86
N ILE A 124 33.66 13.41 -10.99
CA ILE A 124 34.95 14.11 -11.23
C ILE A 124 35.54 13.75 -12.61
N ALA A 125 34.75 13.12 -13.49
CA ALA A 125 35.15 12.72 -14.85
C ALA A 125 34.42 13.55 -15.92
#